data_AF-A0A378BE75-F1
#
_entry.id   AF-A0A378BE75-F1
#
_cell.length_a   1.000
_cell.length_b   1.000
_cell.length_c   1.000
_cell.angle_alpha   90.00
_cell.angle_beta   90.00
_cell.angle_gamma   90.00
#
_symmetry.space_group_name_H-M   'P 1'
#
loop_
_entity.id
_entity.type
_entity.pdbx_description
1 polymer ?
#
loop_
_entity_poly.entity_id
_entity_poly.type
_entity_poly.pdbx_seq_one_letter_code
_entity_poly.pdbx_strand_id
1 'polypeptide(L)'
;MQFFAERVDKDAIDRLQRFITADFAQVDYTDAVTILENCGKQFENPVYWGVDLSSEHERYLAEEHFKAPVVVKNYPKDIKAFLYAP
;
A
#
# COMPACT_ATOMS: atom_id res chain seq x y z
N MET A 1 -11.78 15.70 -17.39
CA MET A 1 -12.32 15.11 -16.14
C MET A 1 -13.84 15.17 -16.08
N GLN A 2 -14.50 16.34 -16.24
CA GLN A 2 -15.97 16.45 -16.28
C GLN A 2 -16.65 15.49 -17.27
N PHE A 3 -16.13 15.35 -18.50
CA PHE A 3 -16.66 14.41 -19.50
C PHE A 3 -16.66 12.93 -19.03
N PHE A 4 -15.63 12.49 -18.30
CA PHE A 4 -15.55 11.12 -17.76
C PHE A 4 -16.48 10.94 -16.55
N ALA A 5 -16.61 11.98 -15.71
CA ALA A 5 -17.51 11.96 -14.57
C ALA A 5 -18.99 11.84 -14.98
N GLU A 6 -19.38 12.53 -16.05
CA GLU A 6 -20.77 12.53 -16.52
C GLU A 6 -21.17 11.24 -17.25
N ARG A 7 -20.21 10.51 -17.85
CA ARG A 7 -20.49 9.40 -18.78
C ARG A 7 -19.91 8.04 -18.40
N VAL A 8 -18.99 7.95 -17.45
CA VAL A 8 -18.27 6.70 -17.13
C VAL A 8 -18.31 6.41 -15.63
N ASP A 9 -17.86 7.34 -14.79
CA ASP A 9 -17.79 7.16 -13.34
C ASP A 9 -18.02 8.50 -12.64
N LYS A 10 -19.22 8.68 -12.07
CA LYS A 10 -19.64 9.93 -11.41
C LYS A 10 -18.75 10.33 -10.24
N ASP A 11 -18.09 9.36 -9.61
CA ASP A 11 -17.27 9.57 -8.43
C ASP A 11 -15.78 9.77 -8.79
N ALA A 12 -15.43 9.77 -10.08
CA ALA A 12 -14.04 9.88 -10.53
C ALA A 12 -13.35 11.16 -10.04
N ILE A 13 -14.07 12.29 -10.02
CA ILE A 13 -13.52 13.57 -9.55
C ILE A 13 -13.33 13.53 -8.03
N ASP A 14 -14.34 13.08 -7.29
CA ASP A 14 -14.31 13.02 -5.83
C ASP A 14 -13.22 12.07 -5.32
N ARG A 15 -13.04 10.92 -5.97
CA ARG A 15 -11.97 9.97 -5.67
C ARG A 15 -10.59 10.59 -5.83
N LEU A 16 -10.36 11.33 -6.93
CA LEU A 16 -9.10 12.03 -7.15
C LEU A 16 -8.90 13.16 -6.16
N GLN A 17 -9.93 13.96 -5.87
CA GLN A 17 -9.83 15.01 -4.85
C GLN A 17 -9.44 14.42 -3.49
N ARG A 18 -10.12 13.35 -3.04
CA ARG A 18 -9.77 12.65 -1.80
C ARG A 18 -8.32 12.17 -1.80
N PHE A 19 -7.85 11.60 -2.91
CA PHE A 19 -6.48 11.13 -3.03
C PHE A 19 -5.46 12.27 -2.91
N ILE A 20 -5.69 13.41 -3.57
CA ILE A 20 -4.75 14.55 -3.55
C ILE A 20 -4.71 15.21 -2.16
N THR A 21 -5.80 15.15 -1.41
CA THR A 21 -5.89 15.71 -0.05
C THR A 21 -5.52 14.72 1.05
N ALA A 22 -5.33 13.43 0.74
CA ALA A 22 -5.06 12.41 1.74
C ALA A 22 -3.63 12.51 2.24
N ASP A 23 -3.46 12.51 3.56
CA ASP A 23 -2.15 12.31 4.17
C ASP A 23 -1.67 10.88 3.90
N PHE A 24 -0.43 10.76 3.44
CA PHE A 24 0.17 9.47 3.16
C PHE A 24 0.52 8.79 4.48
N ALA A 25 -0.03 7.60 4.71
CA ALA A 25 0.43 6.76 5.80
C ALA A 25 1.88 6.34 5.53
N GLN A 26 2.71 6.40 6.55
CA GLN A 26 4.10 5.97 6.47
C GLN A 26 4.31 4.89 7.50
N VAL A 27 4.93 3.79 7.09
CA VAL A 27 5.16 2.62 7.95
C VAL A 27 6.51 2.01 7.62
N ASP A 28 7.21 1.55 8.66
CA ASP A 28 8.45 0.80 8.46
C ASP A 28 8.12 -0.62 7.99
N TYR A 29 9.00 -1.20 7.17
CA TYR A 29 8.82 -2.54 6.62
C TYR A 29 8.51 -3.58 7.69
N THR A 30 9.27 -3.55 8.80
CA THR A 30 9.08 -4.48 9.91
C THR A 30 7.68 -4.39 10.51
N ASP A 31 7.15 -3.17 10.65
CA ASP A 31 5.80 -2.95 11.17
C ASP A 31 4.74 -3.38 10.16
N ALA A 32 4.98 -3.11 8.86
CA ALA A 32 4.09 -3.55 7.78
C ALA A 32 3.96 -5.08 7.73
N VAL A 33 5.07 -5.81 7.84
CA VAL A 33 5.07 -7.28 7.94
C VAL A 33 4.31 -7.72 9.19
N THR A 34 4.56 -7.10 10.34
CA THR A 34 3.85 -7.43 11.59
C THR A 34 2.34 -7.23 11.47
N ILE A 35 1.89 -6.14 10.82
CA ILE A 35 0.47 -5.89 10.54
C ILE A 35 -0.12 -7.01 9.68
N LEU A 36 0.58 -7.38 8.61
CA LEU A 36 0.14 -8.41 7.66
C LEU A 36 0.07 -9.79 8.30
N GLU A 37 1.06 -10.18 9.11
CA GLU A 37 1.07 -11.46 9.83
C GLU A 37 -0.09 -11.55 10.85
N ASN A 38 -0.47 -10.42 11.45
CA ASN A 38 -1.51 -10.36 12.49
C ASN A 38 -2.91 -9.97 11.98
N CYS A 39 -3.09 -9.76 10.67
CA CYS A 39 -4.37 -9.30 10.12
C CYS A 39 -5.47 -10.36 10.06
N GLY A 40 -5.12 -11.63 10.26
CA GLY A 40 -6.06 -12.75 10.20
C GLY A 40 -6.54 -13.11 8.79
N LYS A 41 -5.99 -12.51 7.73
CA LYS A 41 -6.25 -12.90 6.34
C LYS A 41 -5.30 -14.00 5.90
N GLN A 42 -5.82 -14.87 5.03
CA GLN A 42 -4.98 -15.77 4.24
C GLN A 42 -4.63 -15.08 2.92
N PHE A 43 -3.33 -14.93 2.68
CA PHE A 43 -2.77 -14.43 1.42
C PHE A 43 -2.32 -15.61 0.55
N GLU A 44 -2.36 -15.43 -0.77
CA GLU A 44 -1.85 -16.44 -1.71
C GLU A 44 -0.32 -16.55 -1.61
N ASN A 45 0.35 -15.41 -1.46
CA ASN A 45 1.78 -15.32 -1.20
C ASN A 45 2.02 -15.24 0.31
N PRO A 46 2.86 -16.12 0.88
CA PRO A 46 3.14 -16.07 2.31
C PRO A 46 3.89 -14.79 2.67
N VAL A 47 3.49 -14.17 3.78
CA VAL A 47 4.18 -13.02 4.39
C VAL A 47 5.07 -13.51 5.52
N TYR A 48 6.31 -13.05 5.53
CA TYR A 48 7.23 -13.17 6.65
C TYR A 48 8.29 -12.06 6.56
N TRP A 49 9.06 -11.85 7.63
CA TRP A 49 10.14 -10.86 7.59
C TRP A 49 11.27 -11.31 6.65
N GLY A 50 11.64 -10.48 5.68
CA GLY A 50 12.65 -10.79 4.66
C GLY A 50 12.08 -11.29 3.33
N VAL A 51 10.78 -11.13 3.06
CA VAL A 51 10.20 -11.27 1.72
C VAL A 51 9.66 -9.92 1.22
N ASP A 52 9.72 -9.69 -0.09
CA ASP A 52 9.11 -8.50 -0.68
C ASP A 52 7.58 -8.56 -0.61
N LEU A 53 6.93 -7.42 -0.49
CA LEU A 53 5.47 -7.38 -0.41
C LEU A 53 4.89 -7.58 -1.82
N SER A 54 3.98 -8.54 -1.97
CA SER A 54 3.20 -8.72 -3.19
C SER A 54 2.04 -7.73 -3.25
N SER A 55 1.41 -7.59 -4.43
CA SER A 55 0.32 -6.63 -4.62
C SER A 55 -0.90 -6.86 -3.73
N GLU A 56 -1.18 -8.09 -3.29
CA GLU A 56 -2.27 -8.34 -2.33
C GLU A 56 -1.95 -7.77 -0.93
N HIS A 57 -0.69 -7.82 -0.51
CA HIS A 57 -0.24 -7.25 0.76
C HIS A 57 -0.31 -5.73 0.73
N GLU A 58 0.19 -5.13 -0.36
CA GLU A 58 0.15 -3.68 -0.58
C GLU A 58 -1.29 -3.15 -0.59
N ARG A 59 -2.19 -3.86 -1.28
CA ARG A 59 -3.62 -3.50 -1.31
C ARG A 59 -4.28 -3.64 0.05
N TYR A 60 -3.98 -4.68 0.82
CA TYR A 60 -4.51 -4.79 2.18
C TYR A 60 -4.09 -3.61 3.06
N LEU A 61 -2.80 -3.23 3.03
CA LEU A 61 -2.30 -2.09 3.79
C LEU A 61 -3.01 -0.80 3.38
N ALA A 62 -3.16 -0.54 2.08
CA ALA A 62 -3.75 0.70 1.58
C ALA A 62 -5.27 0.76 1.69
N GLU A 63 -5.98 -0.29 1.30
CA GLU A 63 -7.45 -0.30 1.16
C GLU A 63 -8.16 -0.66 2.48
N GLU A 64 -7.54 -1.47 3.33
CA GLU A 64 -8.21 -2.04 4.50
C GLU A 64 -7.64 -1.55 5.83
N HIS A 65 -6.31 -1.56 5.99
CA HIS A 65 -5.66 -1.17 7.25
C HIS A 65 -5.57 0.35 7.41
N PHE A 66 -4.87 1.04 6.50
CA PHE A 66 -4.66 2.48 6.59
C PHE A 66 -5.75 3.31 5.91
N LYS A 67 -6.45 2.75 4.92
CA LYS A 67 -7.48 3.45 4.12
C LYS A 67 -6.95 4.76 3.50
N ALA A 68 -5.69 4.75 3.11
CA ALA A 68 -4.94 5.89 2.59
C ALA A 68 -3.81 5.38 1.68
N PRO A 69 -3.22 6.23 0.82
CA PRO A 69 -1.95 5.91 0.17
C PRO A 69 -0.87 5.60 1.21
N VAL A 70 -0.14 4.50 1.03
CA VAL A 70 0.85 4.01 2.01
C VAL A 70 2.25 4.06 1.40
N VAL A 71 3.20 4.59 2.15
CA VAL A 71 4.63 4.51 1.87
C VAL A 71 5.26 3.56 2.88
N VAL A 72 5.69 2.38 2.41
CA VAL A 72 6.47 1.44 3.21
C VAL A 72 7.96 1.78 3.07
N LYS A 73 8.65 1.94 4.19
CA LYS A 73 10.05 2.42 4.26
C LYS A 73 10.96 1.41 4.94
N ASN A 74 12.28 1.65 4.84
CA ASN A 74 13.29 0.90 5.59
C ASN A 74 13.25 -0.62 5.32
N TYR A 75 13.08 -1.00 4.04
CA TYR A 75 13.21 -2.39 3.62
C TYR A 75 14.61 -2.95 3.91
N PRO A 76 14.73 -4.24 4.28
CA PRO A 76 16.01 -4.92 4.39
C PRO A 76 16.78 -4.84 3.06
N LYS A 77 18.09 -4.59 3.14
CA LYS A 77 18.95 -4.44 1.95
C LYS A 77 18.99 -5.69 1.10
N ASP A 78 18.99 -6.85 1.76
CA ASP A 78 19.15 -8.15 1.10
C ASP A 78 17.96 -8.52 0.20
N ILE A 79 16.83 -7.81 0.33
CA ILE A 79 15.60 -8.05 -0.44
C ILE A 79 15.29 -6.93 -1.43
N LYS A 80 16.19 -5.95 -1.56
CA LYS A 80 16.07 -4.85 -2.52
C LYS A 80 17.32 -4.75 -3.40
N ALA A 81 17.19 -4.05 -4.52
CA ALA A 81 18.27 -3.95 -5.49
C ALA A 81 19.54 -3.33 -4.87
N PHE A 82 20.71 -3.71 -5.39
CA PHE A 82 22.04 -3.27 -4.92
C PHE A 82 22.28 -1.75 -4.92
N LEU A 83 21.38 -0.96 -5.52
CA LEU A 83 21.46 0.50 -5.62
C LEU A 83 20.81 1.26 -4.43
N TYR A 84 20.08 0.59 -3.54
CA TYR A 84 19.46 1.26 -2.39
C TYR A 84 20.51 1.50 -1.28
N ALA A 85 20.66 2.77 -0.89
CA ALA A 85 21.69 3.22 0.05
C ALA A 85 21.45 2.70 1.49
N PRO A 86 22.51 2.61 2.32
CA PRO A 86 22.49 1.99 3.64
C PRO A 86 21.45 2.48 4.65
#